data_AF-A0A6V7Y081-F1
#
_entry.id   AF-A0A6V7Y081-F1
#
_cell.length_a   1.000
_cell.length_b   1.000
_cell.length_c   1.000
_cell.angle_alpha   90.00
_cell.angle_beta   90.00
_cell.angle_gamma   90.00
#
_symmetry.space_group_name_H-M   'P 1'
#
loop_
_entity.id
_entity.type
_entity.pdbx_description
1 polymer ?
#
loop_
_entity_poly.entity_id
_entity_poly.type
_entity_poly.pdbx_seq_one_letter_code
_entity_poly.pdbx_strand_id
1 'polypeptide(L)'
;MGTGKTSLIQRYIHDSFPSLYKPTIGVDFATKLIQYEDTLIRLQFWDISGQERFANMTRVYYRDSHGAFIVYDCSSKRKDETFSGVNF
;
A
#
# COMPACT_ATOMS: atom_id res chain seq x y z
N MET A 1 -3.07 1.70 11.43
CA MET A 1 -3.71 0.44 10.99
C MET A 1 -5.04 0.76 10.31
N GLY A 2 -5.45 -0.01 9.28
CA GLY A 2 -6.79 0.14 8.68
C GLY A 2 -7.01 1.33 7.74
N THR A 3 -5.97 1.92 7.16
CA THR A 3 -6.09 3.10 6.28
C THR A 3 -6.52 2.79 4.85
N GLY A 4 -6.68 1.51 4.47
CA GLY A 4 -7.21 1.11 3.16
C GLY A 4 -6.18 0.77 2.07
N LYS A 5 -4.88 0.65 2.39
CA LYS A 5 -3.81 0.28 1.42
C LYS A 5 -4.15 -0.98 0.60
N THR A 6 -4.45 -2.08 1.29
CA THR A 6 -4.82 -3.35 0.66
C THR A 6 -6.04 -3.20 -0.22
N SER A 7 -7.08 -2.50 0.26
CA SER A 7 -8.31 -2.27 -0.50
C SER A 7 -8.08 -1.42 -1.74
N LEU A 8 -7.17 -0.45 -1.69
CA LEU A 8 -6.77 0.38 -2.84
C LEU A 8 -6.09 -0.46 -3.92
N ILE A 9 -5.16 -1.34 -3.52
CA ILE A 9 -4.48 -2.25 -4.45
C ILE A 9 -5.48 -3.25 -5.05
N GLN A 10 -6.33 -3.86 -4.23
CA GLN A 10 -7.36 -4.81 -4.67
C GLN A 10 -8.36 -4.16 -5.65
N ARG A 11 -8.81 -2.94 -5.38
CA ARG A 11 -9.68 -2.19 -6.29
C ARG A 11 -8.98 -1.92 -7.62
N TYR A 12 -7.72 -1.49 -7.59
CA TYR A 12 -7.01 -1.21 -8.83
C TYR A 12 -6.77 -2.47 -9.67
N ILE A 13 -6.45 -3.60 -9.06
CA ILE A 13 -6.07 -4.82 -9.79
C ILE A 13 -7.29 -5.63 -10.22
N HIS A 14 -8.27 -5.81 -9.35
CA HIS A 14 -9.38 -6.74 -9.53
C HIS A 14 -10.74 -6.07 -9.68
N ASP A 15 -10.80 -4.74 -9.65
CA ASP A 15 -12.05 -3.97 -9.60
C ASP A 15 -13.02 -4.44 -8.50
N SER A 16 -12.47 -4.83 -7.35
CA SER A 16 -13.23 -5.39 -6.23
C SER A 16 -12.98 -4.65 -4.92
N PHE A 17 -13.94 -4.73 -4.00
CA PHE A 17 -13.81 -4.19 -2.64
C PHE A 17 -14.43 -5.17 -1.65
N PRO A 18 -13.64 -6.13 -1.12
CA PRO A 18 -14.13 -7.11 -0.17
C PRO A 18 -14.65 -6.43 1.10
N SER A 19 -15.86 -6.80 1.54
CA SER A 19 -16.45 -6.28 2.78
C SER A 19 -15.77 -6.81 4.04
N LEU A 20 -15.12 -7.98 3.95
CA LEU A 20 -14.36 -8.56 5.06
C LEU A 20 -12.95 -8.00 5.09
N TYR A 21 -12.64 -7.18 6.11
CA TYR A 21 -11.29 -6.71 6.35
C TYR A 21 -10.38 -7.85 6.83
N LYS A 22 -9.31 -8.11 6.09
CA LYS A 22 -8.22 -8.99 6.50
C LYS A 22 -6.95 -8.15 6.63
N PRO A 23 -6.35 -8.04 7.84
CA PRO A 23 -5.10 -7.30 8.00
C PRO A 23 -3.97 -7.96 7.22
N THR A 24 -3.16 -7.16 6.52
CA THR A 24 -1.90 -7.64 5.93
C THR A 24 -0.94 -8.05 7.04
N ILE A 25 -0.45 -9.29 6.98
CA ILE A 25 0.58 -9.82 7.88
C ILE A 25 1.92 -9.77 7.15
N GLY A 26 2.87 -8.99 7.65
CA GLY A 26 4.15 -8.79 6.96
C GLY A 26 3.97 -7.99 5.67
N VAL A 27 4.00 -8.67 4.52
CA VAL A 27 3.93 -8.08 3.18
C VAL A 27 3.11 -8.97 2.24
N ASP A 28 2.30 -8.35 1.38
CA ASP A 28 1.64 -9.00 0.25
C ASP A 28 2.15 -8.42 -1.08
N PHE A 29 2.05 -9.19 -2.15
CA PHE A 29 2.56 -8.83 -3.47
C PHE A 29 1.49 -8.96 -4.54
N ALA A 30 1.38 -7.95 -5.40
CA ALA A 30 0.48 -7.99 -6.53
C ALA A 30 1.08 -7.35 -7.78
N THR A 31 0.69 -7.81 -8.96
CA THR A 31 1.17 -7.27 -10.24
C THR A 31 0.02 -6.97 -11.19
N LYS A 32 0.18 -5.93 -12.00
CA LYS A 32 -0.74 -5.58 -13.08
C LYS A 32 0.05 -5.11 -14.30
N LEU A 33 -0.30 -5.65 -15.47
CA LEU A 33 0.17 -5.11 -16.74
C LEU A 33 -0.73 -3.93 -17.14
N ILE A 34 -0.14 -2.81 -17.51
CA ILE A 34 -0.84 -1.65 -18.05
C ILE A 34 -0.20 -1.23 -19.37
N GLN A 35 -1.03 -0.74 -20.28
CA GLN A 35 -0.55 -0.03 -21.47
C GLN A 35 -0.48 1.46 -21.13
N TYR A 36 0.69 2.06 -21.28
CA TYR A 36 0.88 3.51 -21.18
C TYR A 36 1.55 3.98 -22.46
N GLU A 37 0.82 4.75 -23.27
CA GLU A 37 1.22 5.11 -24.64
C GLU A 37 1.56 3.84 -25.45
N ASP A 38 2.75 3.76 -26.05
CA ASP A 38 3.23 2.60 -26.80
C ASP A 38 4.03 1.61 -25.94
N THR A 39 4.05 1.79 -24.61
CA THR A 39 4.83 0.96 -23.68
C THR A 39 3.94 0.08 -22.81
N LEU A 40 4.22 -1.22 -22.81
CA LEU A 40 3.63 -2.16 -21.87
C LEU A 40 4.43 -2.17 -20.56
N ILE A 41 3.82 -1.70 -19.47
CA ILE A 41 4.45 -1.57 -18.16
C ILE A 41 3.91 -2.65 -17.21
N ARG A 42 4.83 -3.36 -16.54
CA ARG A 42 4.50 -4.26 -15.43
C ARG A 42 4.59 -3.52 -14.11
N LEU A 43 3.46 -3.10 -13.58
CA LEU A 43 3.39 -2.57 -12.23
C LEU A 43 3.50 -3.70 -11.20
N GLN A 44 4.31 -3.45 -10.18
CA GLN A 44 4.49 -4.32 -9.03
C GLN A 44 4.12 -3.53 -7.77
N PHE A 45 3.21 -4.08 -6.99
CA PHE A 45 2.73 -3.50 -5.73
C PHE A 45 3.21 -4.37 -4.58
N TRP A 46 3.90 -3.74 -3.63
CA TRP A 46 4.27 -4.33 -2.36
C TRP A 46 3.35 -3.75 -1.28
N ASP A 47 2.31 -4.49 -0.88
CA ASP A 47 1.42 -4.08 0.21
C ASP A 47 2.08 -4.39 1.55
N ILE A 48 2.55 -3.34 2.22
CA ILE A 48 3.25 -3.46 3.49
C ILE A 48 2.27 -3.35 4.66
N SER A 49 2.38 -4.27 5.63
CA SER A 49 1.60 -4.19 6.86
C SER A 49 1.83 -2.86 7.58
N GLY A 50 0.73 -2.16 7.87
CA GLY A 50 0.76 -0.94 8.69
C GLY A 50 0.83 -1.21 10.20
N GLN A 51 1.25 -2.42 10.61
CA GLN A 51 1.50 -2.78 12.01
C GLN A 51 2.99 -2.67 12.31
N GLU A 52 3.33 -1.84 13.31
CA GLU A 52 4.72 -1.61 13.71
C GLU A 52 5.46 -2.88 14.15
N ARG A 53 4.72 -3.89 14.63
CA ARG A 53 5.25 -5.20 14.99
C ARG A 53 6.02 -5.89 13.85
N PHE A 54 5.74 -5.54 12.59
CA PHE A 54 6.42 -6.08 11.41
C PHE A 54 7.40 -5.10 10.76
N ALA A 55 7.59 -3.89 11.30
CA ALA A 55 8.37 -2.83 10.66
C ALA A 55 9.80 -3.27 10.27
N ASN A 56 10.48 -4.05 11.12
CA ASN A 56 11.83 -4.56 10.84
C ASN A 56 11.86 -5.56 9.67
N MET A 57 10.82 -6.37 9.48
CA MET A 57 10.72 -7.32 8.37
C MET A 57 10.43 -6.60 7.04
N THR A 58 9.80 -5.44 7.09
CA THR A 58 9.28 -4.76 5.89
C THR A 58 10.31 -3.92 5.14
N ARG A 59 11.48 -3.62 5.75
CA ARG A 59 12.48 -2.71 5.17
C ARG A 59 13.05 -3.19 3.83
N VAL A 60 13.20 -4.50 3.65
CA VAL A 60 13.75 -5.08 2.42
C VAL A 60 12.85 -4.84 1.21
N TYR A 61 11.54 -4.69 1.43
CA TYR A 61 10.54 -4.55 0.37
C TYR A 61 10.44 -3.13 -0.19
N TYR A 62 11.05 -2.14 0.45
CA TYR A 62 11.18 -0.79 -0.10
C TYR A 62 12.35 -0.67 -1.09
N ARG A 63 13.32 -1.60 -1.05
CA ARG A 63 14.49 -1.54 -1.93
C ARG A 63 14.06 -1.64 -3.39
N ASP A 64 14.70 -0.83 -4.24
CA ASP A 64 14.46 -0.77 -5.69
C ASP A 64 13.03 -0.35 -6.09
N SER A 65 12.23 0.15 -5.14
CA SER A 65 10.92 0.73 -5.43
C SER A 65 11.08 2.08 -6.12
N HIS A 66 10.35 2.28 -7.22
CA HIS A 66 10.36 3.53 -7.98
C HIS A 66 9.53 4.64 -7.32
N GLY A 67 8.63 4.28 -6.40
CA GLY A 67 7.77 5.22 -5.70
C GLY A 67 6.99 4.53 -4.58
N ALA A 68 6.29 5.32 -3.77
CA ALA A 68 5.50 4.82 -2.65
C ALA A 68 4.16 5.56 -2.55
N PHE A 69 3.11 4.83 -2.15
CA PHE A 69 1.83 5.41 -1.77
C PHE A 69 1.75 5.52 -0.25
N ILE A 70 1.63 6.74 0.27
CA ILE A 70 1.37 6.98 1.69
C ILE A 70 -0.13 7.20 1.87
N VAL A 71 -0.79 6.30 2.60
CA VAL A 71 -2.25 6.26 2.71
C VAL A 71 -2.68 6.45 4.15
N TYR A 72 -3.57 7.43 4.37
CA TYR A 72 -4.21 7.73 5.64
C TYR A 72 -5.73 7.75 5.48
N ASP A 73 -6.44 7.61 6.60
CA ASP A 73 -7.90 7.69 6.65
C ASP A 73 -8.33 9.10 7.07
N CYS A 74 -9.01 9.83 6.19
CA CYS A 74 -9.50 11.19 6.45
C CYS A 74 -10.55 11.26 7.56
N SER A 75 -11.26 10.15 7.84
CA SER A 75 -12.23 10.05 8.92
C SER A 75 -11.59 9.73 10.28
N SER A 76 -10.29 9.40 10.28
CA SER A 76 -9.55 9.11 11.51
C SER A 76 -9.40 10.36 12.37
N LYS A 77 -9.71 10.22 13.67
CA LYS A 77 -9.45 11.24 14.69
C LYS A 77 -7.96 11.57 14.87
N ARG A 78 -7.06 10.73 14.35
CA ARG A 78 -5.58 10.88 14.41
C ARG A 78 -4.96 11.25 13.06
N LYS A 79 -5.75 11.81 12.14
CA LYS A 79 -5.25 12.22 10.82
C LYS A 79 -4.04 13.16 10.89
N ASP A 80 -4.03 14.07 11.87
CA ASP A 80 -2.98 15.09 12.05
C ASP A 80 -1.65 14.48 12.54
N GLU A 81 -1.68 13.29 13.14
CA GLU A 81 -0.49 12.57 13.62
C GLU A 81 0.16 11.72 12.50
N THR A 82 -0.55 11.44 11.40
CA THR A 82 -0.12 10.43 10.42
C THR A 82 1.16 10.81 9.67
N PHE A 83 1.42 12.11 9.52
CA PHE A 83 2.60 12.64 8.82
C PHE A 83 3.57 13.40 9.71
N SER A 84 3.35 13.43 11.03
CA SER A 84 4.11 14.28 11.97
C SER A 84 5.60 13.94 12.07
N GLY A 85 6.04 12.83 11.48
CA GLY A 85 7.45 12.42 11.39
C GLY A 85 7.99 12.26 9.97
N VAL A 86 7.25 12.69 8.94
CA VAL A 86 7.67 12.58 7.54
C VAL A 86 8.16 13.96 7.08
N ASN A 87 9.48 14.14 7.00
CA ASN A 87 10.08 15.32 6.38
C ASN A 87 10.18 15.06 4.87
N PHE A 88 9.51 15.89 4.06
CA PHE A 88 9.70 15.94 2.61
C PHE A 88 10.89 16.83 2.25
#